data_AF-A0A0Q8S8S4-F1
#
_entry.id   AF-A0A0Q8S8S4-F1
#
_cell.length_a   1.000
_cell.length_b   1.000
_cell.length_c   1.000
_cell.angle_alpha   90.00
_cell.angle_beta   90.00
_cell.angle_gamma   90.00
#
_symmetry.space_group_name_H-M   'P 1'
#
loop_
_entity.id
_entity.type
_entity.pdbx_description
1 polymer ?
#
loop_
_entity_poly.entity_id
_entity_poly.type
_entity_poly.pdbx_seq_one_letter_code
_entity_poly.pdbx_strand_id
1 'polypeptide(L)'
;MKMPVQITGAHATVSMLSRLLLDRPLRYGPNSYGYQVAAVEAKGANAVALEFGSVYAPRSEAYLSSMLLERLGLLPSPTLQAELANYLAAVGKANLGVVALQLGQILSGLEGATGDLAIYAAAAVRWNDKVAAAHAYSTNPANVGFVTFDSFPTGTGATFELTSDADTLKGTPYEDVFLAMTPGQLGSADAINGNGSSPNGDTLKATLAAGEKVTPTLRGISSVFVTASAGAQFGAEKSPEIRGLRLDAAPGGSVTFTGVPSQAWVGIQNSLAGTALTVHFKAPADRMEPFQLSLADATGADEIIVPDVIALRIASMPGSVAATTVNNARITAAAAEEIVLSGNQALTTTITGAHVEVINARTMQAALDLTFATTGATPIGILGGTAADRITVNDASGGRAAIDAGGGGDTFTIGAHNAHSITLGSGADVLIITCLAGPGAWALGLADTAALRRSAIEVTDFVSGTEQLRLAAATPTAKAAPSGAQLASIAASASLLDAAALASNTAGANKAIAFGYGGDT
;
A
#
# COMPACT_ATOMS: atom_id res chain seq x y z
N MET A 1 -16.36 -16.61 37.45
CA MET A 1 -15.84 -17.52 36.40
C MET A 1 -16.99 -18.41 35.97
N LYS A 2 -17.54 -18.22 34.77
CA LYS A 2 -18.61 -19.08 34.24
C LYS A 2 -17.91 -20.35 33.74
N MET A 3 -18.26 -21.53 34.26
CA MET A 3 -17.66 -22.78 33.75
C MET A 3 -17.95 -22.88 32.24
N PRO A 4 -16.96 -23.24 31.40
CA PRO A 4 -17.18 -23.51 29.98
C PRO A 4 -18.28 -24.55 29.83
N VAL A 5 -19.19 -24.35 28.86
CA VAL A 5 -20.19 -25.36 28.52
C VAL A 5 -19.45 -26.58 27.97
N GLN A 6 -19.49 -27.71 28.69
CA GLN A 6 -18.99 -28.97 28.16
C GLN A 6 -19.90 -29.44 27.03
N ILE A 7 -19.35 -29.51 25.83
CA ILE A 7 -20.05 -30.01 24.64
C ILE A 7 -19.59 -31.43 24.40
N THR A 8 -20.53 -32.33 24.12
CA THR A 8 -20.27 -33.76 23.96
C THR A 8 -20.88 -34.29 22.65
N GLY A 9 -20.55 -35.52 22.29
CA GLY A 9 -21.17 -36.24 21.17
C GLY A 9 -20.95 -35.61 19.79
N ALA A 10 -22.01 -35.62 18.97
CA ALA A 10 -21.96 -35.16 17.59
C ALA A 10 -21.60 -33.67 17.47
N HIS A 11 -22.10 -32.84 18.39
CA HIS A 11 -21.79 -31.41 18.42
C HIS A 11 -20.32 -31.12 18.66
N ALA A 12 -19.68 -31.85 19.59
CA ALA A 12 -18.26 -31.73 19.86
C ALA A 12 -17.44 -32.16 18.63
N THR A 13 -17.81 -33.30 18.03
CA THR A 13 -17.14 -33.86 16.84
C THR A 13 -17.11 -32.85 15.69
N VAL A 14 -18.26 -32.28 15.32
CA VAL A 14 -18.35 -31.32 14.21
C VAL A 14 -17.59 -30.03 14.54
N SER A 15 -17.67 -29.57 15.79
CA SER A 15 -16.97 -28.36 16.23
C SER A 15 -15.45 -28.57 16.18
N MET A 16 -14.94 -29.70 16.67
CA MET A 16 -13.52 -30.05 16.61
C MET A 16 -13.01 -30.18 15.16
N LEU A 17 -13.73 -30.91 14.31
CA LEU A 17 -13.34 -31.10 12.90
C LEU A 17 -13.35 -29.78 12.11
N SER A 18 -14.36 -28.94 12.30
CA SER A 18 -14.44 -27.64 11.63
C SER A 18 -13.30 -26.71 12.06
N ARG A 19 -12.93 -26.72 13.35
CA ARG A 19 -11.78 -25.96 13.85
C ARG A 19 -10.44 -26.50 13.38
N LEU A 20 -10.23 -27.81 13.38
CA LEU A 20 -8.94 -28.40 13.01
C LEU A 20 -8.69 -28.43 11.51
N LEU A 21 -9.73 -28.57 10.71
CA LEU A 21 -9.59 -28.78 9.27
C LEU A 21 -10.09 -27.60 8.45
N LEU A 22 -11.02 -26.78 8.93
CA LEU A 22 -11.48 -25.61 8.16
C LEU A 22 -11.04 -24.27 8.77
N ASP A 23 -10.50 -24.31 9.98
CA ASP A 23 -10.16 -23.15 10.80
C ASP A 23 -11.29 -22.12 10.95
N ARG A 24 -12.53 -22.61 10.90
CA ARG A 24 -13.73 -21.79 11.03
C ARG A 24 -14.89 -22.65 11.56
N PRO A 25 -15.80 -22.10 12.38
CA PRO A 25 -17.04 -22.78 12.68
C PRO A 25 -17.90 -22.89 11.41
N LEU A 26 -18.90 -23.77 11.48
CA LEU A 26 -19.90 -23.86 10.43
C LEU A 26 -21.02 -22.85 10.71
N ARG A 27 -21.55 -22.22 9.66
CA ARG A 27 -22.72 -21.35 9.77
C ARG A 27 -23.91 -22.10 10.35
N TYR A 28 -24.80 -21.39 11.02
CA TYR A 28 -26.09 -21.93 11.39
C TYR A 28 -26.90 -22.29 10.15
N GLY A 29 -27.59 -23.42 10.20
CA GLY A 29 -28.53 -23.82 9.15
C GLY A 29 -28.61 -25.33 8.93
N PRO A 30 -29.71 -25.79 8.31
CA PRO A 30 -29.97 -27.20 8.06
C PRO A 30 -29.06 -27.81 6.98
N ASN A 31 -28.35 -26.99 6.20
CA ASN A 31 -27.42 -27.42 5.15
C ASN A 31 -25.94 -27.20 5.52
N SER A 32 -25.64 -26.94 6.80
CA SER A 32 -24.28 -26.67 7.30
C SER A 32 -24.05 -27.34 8.65
N TYR A 33 -24.11 -26.62 9.77
CA TYR A 33 -23.81 -27.19 11.08
C TYR A 33 -24.81 -28.29 11.47
N GLY A 34 -26.12 -28.04 11.31
CA GLY A 34 -27.16 -29.02 11.62
C GLY A 34 -27.06 -30.27 10.74
N TYR A 35 -26.73 -30.10 9.46
CA TYR A 35 -26.48 -31.22 8.54
C TYR A 35 -25.32 -32.11 9.02
N GLN A 36 -24.20 -31.50 9.41
CA GLN A 36 -23.02 -32.25 9.83
C GLN A 36 -23.23 -32.94 11.18
N VAL A 37 -23.97 -32.33 12.10
CA VAL A 37 -24.35 -32.97 13.36
C VAL A 37 -25.21 -34.21 13.08
N ALA A 38 -26.26 -34.07 12.26
CA ALA A 38 -27.11 -35.19 11.87
C ALA A 38 -26.31 -36.27 11.10
N ALA A 39 -25.32 -35.88 10.31
CA ALA A 39 -24.44 -36.81 9.62
C ALA A 39 -23.57 -37.60 10.62
N VAL A 40 -23.03 -36.98 11.66
CA VAL A 40 -22.29 -37.71 12.71
C VAL A 40 -23.19 -38.70 13.43
N GLU A 41 -24.44 -38.33 13.71
CA GLU A 41 -25.42 -39.22 14.34
C GLU A 41 -25.80 -40.41 13.44
N ALA A 42 -25.94 -40.17 12.13
CA ALA A 42 -26.40 -41.18 11.18
C ALA A 42 -25.32 -42.20 10.77
N LYS A 43 -24.08 -41.75 10.51
CA LYS A 43 -22.99 -42.61 10.00
C LYS A 43 -21.75 -42.70 10.90
N GLY A 44 -21.76 -42.02 12.04
CA GLY A 44 -20.69 -42.05 13.02
C GLY A 44 -19.57 -41.02 12.78
N ALA A 45 -18.86 -40.69 13.86
CA ALA A 45 -17.84 -39.64 13.89
C ALA A 45 -16.67 -39.90 12.92
N ASN A 46 -16.19 -41.15 12.82
CA ASN A 46 -15.06 -41.50 11.96
C ASN A 46 -15.39 -41.32 10.46
N ALA A 47 -16.61 -41.68 10.04
CA ALA A 47 -17.01 -41.52 8.64
C ALA A 47 -17.07 -40.04 8.24
N VAL A 48 -17.62 -39.18 9.10
CA VAL A 48 -17.63 -37.72 8.88
C VAL A 48 -16.21 -37.13 8.93
N ALA A 49 -15.37 -37.61 9.84
CA ALA A 49 -13.98 -37.18 9.94
C ALA A 49 -13.20 -37.44 8.65
N LEU A 50 -13.34 -38.64 8.07
CA LEU A 50 -12.72 -38.98 6.77
C LEU A 50 -13.18 -38.03 5.65
N GLU A 51 -14.46 -37.68 5.60
CA GLU A 51 -14.98 -36.73 4.61
C GLU A 51 -14.35 -35.34 4.75
N PHE A 52 -14.25 -34.83 5.99
CA PHE A 52 -13.58 -33.55 6.25
C PHE A 52 -12.09 -33.58 5.87
N GLY A 53 -11.41 -34.72 6.10
CA GLY A 53 -10.00 -34.88 5.78
C GLY A 53 -9.71 -35.02 4.28
N SER A 54 -10.68 -35.48 3.49
CA SER A 54 -10.48 -35.83 2.07
C SER A 54 -9.96 -34.67 1.21
N VAL A 55 -10.38 -33.44 1.50
CA VAL A 55 -9.97 -32.23 0.75
C VAL A 55 -8.48 -31.89 0.88
N TYR A 56 -7.81 -32.49 1.87
CA TYR A 56 -6.41 -32.26 2.17
C TYR A 56 -5.48 -33.33 1.59
N ALA A 57 -6.01 -34.31 0.86
CA ALA A 57 -5.22 -35.38 0.23
C ALA A 57 -4.00 -34.90 -0.59
N PRO A 58 -4.05 -33.75 -1.31
CA PRO A 58 -2.90 -33.27 -2.09
C PRO A 58 -1.74 -32.70 -1.25
N ARG A 59 -1.91 -32.49 0.06
CA ARG A 59 -0.89 -31.84 0.91
C ARG A 59 0.16 -32.84 1.41
N SER A 60 1.35 -32.33 1.74
CA SER A 60 2.41 -33.13 2.36
C SER A 60 2.14 -33.36 3.85
N GLU A 61 2.65 -34.46 4.40
CA GLU A 61 2.56 -34.86 5.80
C GLU A 61 3.18 -33.82 6.73
N ALA A 62 4.30 -33.20 6.33
CA ALA A 62 4.94 -32.10 7.07
C ALA A 62 4.06 -30.85 7.17
N TYR A 63 3.41 -30.46 6.06
CA TYR A 63 2.42 -29.38 6.06
C TYR A 63 1.24 -29.71 6.99
N LEU A 64 0.72 -30.94 6.90
CA LEU A 64 -0.44 -31.36 7.68
C LEU A 64 -0.15 -31.46 9.18
N SER A 65 1.04 -31.93 9.58
CA SER A 65 1.44 -31.95 10.99
C SER A 65 1.59 -30.53 11.55
N SER A 66 2.21 -29.63 10.78
CA SER A 66 2.33 -28.21 11.13
C SER A 66 0.95 -27.58 11.34
N MET A 67 0.06 -27.74 10.35
CA MET A 67 -1.30 -27.19 10.38
C MET A 67 -2.11 -27.69 11.57
N LEU A 68 -2.06 -28.99 11.88
CA LEU A 68 -2.81 -29.55 13.01
C LEU A 68 -2.29 -29.05 14.36
N LEU A 69 -0.96 -29.05 14.56
CA LEU A 69 -0.36 -28.60 15.81
C LEU A 69 -0.52 -27.10 16.03
N GLU A 70 -0.44 -26.30 14.96
CA GLU A 70 -0.73 -24.88 15.00
C GLU A 70 -2.17 -24.63 15.49
N ARG A 71 -3.14 -25.31 14.87
CA ARG A 71 -4.57 -25.13 15.19
C ARG A 71 -4.95 -25.63 16.60
N LEU A 72 -4.21 -26.60 17.12
CA LEU A 72 -4.28 -27.08 18.51
C LEU A 72 -3.53 -26.19 19.51
N GLY A 73 -2.75 -25.20 19.05
CA GLY A 73 -1.96 -24.32 19.91
C GLY A 73 -0.77 -25.02 20.58
N LEU A 74 -0.19 -26.00 19.89
CA LEU A 74 0.93 -26.84 20.35
C LEU A 74 2.27 -26.51 19.67
N LEU A 75 2.29 -25.49 18.80
CA LEU A 75 3.53 -24.93 18.26
C LEU A 75 4.05 -23.78 19.13
N PRO A 76 5.38 -23.56 19.15
CA PRO A 76 6.42 -24.36 18.48
C PRO A 76 6.74 -25.67 19.22
N SER A 77 6.78 -26.80 18.50
CA SER A 77 7.25 -28.09 19.04
C SER A 77 7.84 -28.98 17.93
N PRO A 78 9.14 -28.82 17.60
CA PRO A 78 9.76 -29.51 16.47
C PRO A 78 9.71 -31.04 16.59
N THR A 79 9.88 -31.58 17.80
CA THR A 79 9.81 -33.03 18.07
C THR A 79 8.41 -33.57 17.82
N LEU A 80 7.37 -32.91 18.34
CA LEU A 80 5.98 -33.34 18.16
C LEU A 80 5.54 -33.21 16.70
N GLN A 81 6.02 -32.20 16.00
CA GLN A 81 5.75 -31.96 14.58
C GLN A 81 6.37 -33.05 13.69
N ALA A 82 7.60 -33.48 14.00
CA ALA A 82 8.26 -34.58 13.31
C ALA A 82 7.55 -35.92 13.57
N GLU A 83 7.21 -36.21 14.83
CA GLU A 83 6.51 -37.45 15.20
C GLU A 83 5.11 -37.53 14.58
N LEU A 84 4.36 -36.42 14.55
CA LEU A 84 3.05 -36.38 13.90
C LEU A 84 3.16 -36.55 12.38
N ALA A 85 4.19 -35.98 11.74
CA ALA A 85 4.44 -36.20 10.32
C ALA A 85 4.75 -37.67 10.02
N ASN A 86 5.60 -38.31 10.83
CA ASN A 86 5.91 -39.75 10.73
C ASN A 86 4.67 -40.61 10.92
N TYR A 87 3.83 -40.27 11.92
CA TYR A 87 2.58 -40.97 12.17
C TYR A 87 1.62 -40.85 10.98
N LEU A 88 1.43 -39.64 10.41
CA LEU A 88 0.59 -39.42 9.23
C LEU A 88 1.10 -40.20 8.00
N ALA A 89 2.41 -40.35 7.84
CA ALA A 89 3.01 -41.19 6.80
C ALA A 89 2.71 -42.68 7.03
N ALA A 90 2.74 -43.15 8.28
CA ALA A 90 2.48 -44.55 8.63
C ALA A 90 1.00 -44.94 8.51
N VAL A 91 0.08 -44.10 8.97
CA VAL A 91 -1.37 -44.38 8.92
C VAL A 91 -2.02 -43.96 7.60
N GLY A 92 -1.33 -43.15 6.80
CA GLY A 92 -1.78 -42.66 5.51
C GLY A 92 -2.68 -41.43 5.59
N LYS A 93 -2.47 -40.48 4.68
CA LYS A 93 -3.20 -39.19 4.62
C LYS A 93 -4.71 -39.32 4.42
N ALA A 94 -5.19 -40.44 3.90
CA ALA A 94 -6.62 -40.74 3.81
C ALA A 94 -7.29 -40.71 5.21
N ASN A 95 -6.53 -40.98 6.27
CA ASN A 95 -7.01 -40.99 7.65
C ASN A 95 -6.83 -39.64 8.38
N LEU A 96 -6.40 -38.58 7.70
CA LEU A 96 -6.08 -37.28 8.31
C LEU A 96 -7.20 -36.78 9.24
N GLY A 97 -8.46 -36.86 8.80
CA GLY A 97 -9.55 -36.32 9.60
C GLY A 97 -9.81 -37.11 10.88
N VAL A 98 -9.60 -38.44 10.86
CA VAL A 98 -9.66 -39.28 12.06
C VAL A 98 -8.52 -38.93 13.01
N VAL A 99 -7.31 -38.75 12.48
CA VAL A 99 -6.14 -38.31 13.28
C VAL A 99 -6.40 -36.94 13.90
N ALA A 100 -6.93 -35.99 13.14
CA ALA A 100 -7.30 -34.67 13.64
C ALA A 100 -8.31 -34.76 14.79
N LEU A 101 -9.40 -35.53 14.61
CA LEU A 101 -10.41 -35.72 15.64
C LEU A 101 -9.82 -36.35 16.92
N GLN A 102 -9.00 -37.39 16.78
CA GLN A 102 -8.36 -38.05 17.91
C GLN A 102 -7.42 -37.10 18.68
N LEU A 103 -6.61 -36.31 17.98
CA LEU A 103 -5.74 -35.32 18.61
C LEU A 103 -6.53 -34.25 19.35
N GLY A 104 -7.62 -33.75 18.75
CA GLY A 104 -8.53 -32.82 19.40
C GLY A 104 -9.14 -33.40 20.67
N GLN A 105 -9.60 -34.66 20.63
CA GLN A 105 -10.16 -35.35 21.79
C GLN A 105 -9.14 -35.61 22.89
N ILE A 106 -7.92 -36.05 22.53
CA ILE A 106 -6.82 -36.25 23.47
C ILE A 106 -6.51 -34.93 24.17
N LEU A 107 -6.30 -33.85 23.41
CA LEU A 107 -5.98 -32.54 23.98
C LEU A 107 -7.10 -32.03 24.88
N SER A 108 -8.36 -32.23 24.50
CA SER A 108 -9.52 -31.82 25.31
C SER A 108 -9.54 -32.46 26.71
N GLY A 109 -8.99 -33.67 26.85
CA GLY A 109 -8.93 -34.40 28.11
C GLY A 109 -7.81 -33.97 29.06
N LEU A 110 -6.94 -33.03 28.66
CA LEU A 110 -5.71 -32.70 29.39
C LEU A 110 -5.79 -31.40 30.23
N GLU A 111 -6.95 -30.76 30.38
CA GLU A 111 -7.08 -29.48 31.13
C GLU A 111 -6.56 -29.52 32.57
N GLY A 112 -6.67 -30.68 33.22
CA GLY A 112 -6.18 -30.93 34.58
C GLY A 112 -4.94 -31.81 34.64
N ALA A 113 -4.22 -31.98 33.52
CA ALA A 113 -3.07 -32.87 33.47
C ALA A 113 -1.96 -32.44 34.44
N THR A 114 -1.41 -33.40 35.16
CA THR A 114 -0.27 -33.24 36.07
C THR A 114 0.92 -34.08 35.62
N GLY A 115 2.11 -33.89 36.21
CA GLY A 115 3.32 -34.64 35.84
C GLY A 115 3.78 -34.29 34.42
N ASP A 116 4.27 -35.29 33.67
CA ASP A 116 4.87 -35.08 32.33
C ASP A 116 3.89 -34.52 31.28
N LEU A 117 2.58 -34.68 31.51
CA LEU A 117 1.54 -34.16 30.63
C LEU A 117 1.06 -32.75 31.01
N ALA A 118 1.53 -32.19 32.13
CA ALA A 118 1.15 -30.85 32.58
C ALA A 118 1.48 -29.75 31.55
N ILE A 119 2.49 -29.99 30.70
CA ILE A 119 2.87 -29.10 29.60
C ILE A 119 1.72 -28.83 28.60
N TYR A 120 0.73 -29.74 28.52
CA TYR A 120 -0.41 -29.62 27.60
C TYR A 120 -1.64 -28.99 28.26
N ALA A 121 -1.68 -28.83 29.58
CA ALA A 121 -2.87 -28.39 30.30
C ALA A 121 -3.36 -27.00 29.85
N ALA A 122 -2.44 -26.05 29.65
CA ALA A 122 -2.80 -24.73 29.15
C ALA A 122 -3.33 -24.74 27.70
N ALA A 123 -2.80 -25.62 26.85
CA ALA A 123 -3.28 -25.77 25.48
C ALA A 123 -4.65 -26.48 25.44
N ALA A 124 -4.87 -27.44 26.33
CA ALA A 124 -6.15 -28.13 26.51
C ALA A 124 -7.29 -27.18 26.88
N VAL A 125 -7.06 -26.27 27.83
CA VAL A 125 -8.04 -25.24 28.22
C VAL A 125 -8.39 -24.36 27.02
N ARG A 126 -7.39 -23.83 26.30
CA ARG A 126 -7.61 -23.01 25.10
C ARG A 126 -8.36 -23.76 24.01
N TRP A 127 -8.04 -25.04 23.82
CA TRP A 127 -8.69 -25.88 22.83
C TRP A 127 -10.18 -26.10 23.17
N ASN A 128 -10.50 -26.37 24.42
CA ASN A 128 -11.89 -26.56 24.84
C ASN A 128 -12.71 -25.27 24.75
N ASP A 129 -12.13 -24.12 25.11
CA ASP A 129 -12.77 -22.82 24.91
C ASP A 129 -13.05 -22.55 23.42
N LYS A 130 -12.10 -22.91 22.54
CA LYS A 130 -12.23 -22.78 21.07
C LYS A 130 -13.34 -23.66 20.51
N VAL A 131 -13.44 -24.90 20.98
CA VAL A 131 -14.52 -25.83 20.61
C VAL A 131 -15.87 -25.32 21.13
N ALA A 132 -15.90 -24.77 22.34
CA ALA A 132 -17.09 -24.18 22.94
C ALA A 132 -17.62 -22.96 22.19
N ALA A 133 -16.72 -22.04 21.85
CA ALA A 133 -17.05 -20.87 21.04
C ALA A 133 -17.55 -21.27 19.64
N ALA A 134 -16.93 -22.26 19.01
CA ALA A 134 -17.33 -22.75 17.69
C ALA A 134 -18.76 -23.30 17.71
N HIS A 135 -19.11 -24.09 18.73
CA HIS A 135 -20.47 -24.60 18.90
C HIS A 135 -21.48 -23.48 19.19
N ALA A 136 -21.16 -22.55 20.10
CA ALA A 136 -22.02 -21.42 20.42
C ALA A 136 -22.31 -20.55 19.19
N TYR A 137 -21.30 -20.32 18.34
CA TYR A 137 -21.50 -19.64 17.06
C TYR A 137 -22.41 -20.43 16.13
N SER A 138 -22.13 -21.73 15.94
CA SER A 138 -22.79 -22.56 14.94
C SER A 138 -24.24 -22.90 15.29
N THR A 139 -24.63 -22.73 16.55
CA THR A 139 -25.99 -22.95 17.06
C THR A 139 -26.83 -21.67 17.12
N ASN A 140 -26.24 -20.49 16.95
CA ASN A 140 -26.95 -19.23 16.96
C ASN A 140 -27.63 -18.95 15.60
N PRO A 141 -28.97 -18.84 15.53
CA PRO A 141 -29.69 -18.61 14.28
C PRO A 141 -29.32 -17.33 13.52
N ALA A 142 -28.76 -16.32 14.19
CA ALA A 142 -28.32 -15.08 13.56
C ALA A 142 -27.05 -15.25 12.69
N ASN A 143 -26.31 -16.34 12.88
CA ASN A 143 -25.00 -16.56 12.30
C ASN A 143 -25.08 -17.32 10.95
N VAL A 144 -25.60 -16.63 9.93
CA VAL A 144 -25.78 -17.17 8.57
C VAL A 144 -24.59 -16.94 7.62
N GLY A 145 -23.61 -16.11 8.01
CA GLY A 145 -22.42 -15.77 7.21
C GLY A 145 -21.18 -16.63 7.50
N PHE A 146 -20.20 -16.59 6.60
CA PHE A 146 -18.85 -17.15 6.84
C PHE A 146 -18.10 -16.20 7.78
N VAL A 147 -17.64 -16.71 8.91
CA VAL A 147 -16.61 -16.06 9.72
C VAL A 147 -15.49 -17.06 9.96
N THR A 148 -14.26 -16.66 9.70
CA THR A 148 -13.08 -17.29 10.28
C THR A 148 -13.04 -16.87 11.75
N PHE A 149 -13.30 -17.80 12.67
CA PHE A 149 -12.82 -17.57 14.04
C PHE A 149 -11.33 -17.83 13.96
N ASP A 150 -10.50 -16.81 13.88
CA ASP A 150 -9.24 -16.92 14.59
C ASP A 150 -9.65 -17.06 16.05
N SER A 151 -9.22 -18.13 16.72
CA SER A 151 -9.37 -18.20 18.16
C SER A 151 -8.40 -17.20 18.78
N PHE A 152 -8.69 -15.91 18.64
CA PHE A 152 -8.37 -14.97 19.69
C PHE A 152 -9.13 -15.48 20.90
N PRO A 153 -8.48 -15.74 22.03
CA PRO A 153 -9.24 -15.91 23.25
C PRO A 153 -10.18 -14.68 23.43
N THR A 154 -11.24 -14.76 24.22
CA THR A 154 -11.99 -13.53 24.50
C THR A 154 -11.13 -12.72 25.47
N GLY A 155 -10.54 -11.65 24.97
CA GLY A 155 -9.72 -10.73 25.74
C GLY A 155 -9.45 -9.48 24.93
N THR A 156 -9.33 -8.36 25.62
CA THR A 156 -8.75 -7.16 25.06
C THR A 156 -7.24 -7.33 25.10
N GLY A 157 -6.52 -6.95 24.05
CA GLY A 157 -5.08 -6.80 24.17
C GLY A 157 -4.71 -5.84 25.30
N ALA A 158 -3.48 -5.94 25.74
CA ALA A 158 -2.95 -5.13 26.82
C ALA A 158 -2.25 -3.89 26.27
N THR A 159 -2.16 -2.88 27.11
CA THR A 159 -1.28 -1.73 26.88
C THR A 159 -0.08 -1.85 27.82
N PHE A 160 1.12 -1.79 27.26
CA PHE A 160 2.37 -1.84 27.99
C PHE A 160 3.11 -0.52 27.83
N GLU A 161 3.57 0.05 28.94
CA GLU A 161 4.40 1.26 28.92
C GLU A 161 5.86 0.87 29.06
N LEU A 162 6.71 1.48 28.23
CA LEU A 162 8.15 1.34 28.31
C LEU A 162 8.71 2.29 29.37
N THR A 163 9.84 1.90 29.93
CA THR A 163 10.59 2.68 30.92
C THR A 163 11.80 3.32 30.24
N SER A 164 12.57 4.14 30.96
CA SER A 164 13.84 4.66 30.45
C SER A 164 14.99 3.65 30.50
N ASP A 165 14.76 2.49 31.11
CA ASP A 165 15.72 1.40 31.22
C ASP A 165 15.55 0.42 30.05
N ALA A 166 16.47 -0.54 29.92
CA ALA A 166 16.35 -1.57 28.89
C ALA A 166 15.17 -2.50 29.18
N ASP A 167 14.16 -2.48 28.31
CA ASP A 167 12.93 -3.23 28.48
C ASP A 167 12.99 -4.59 27.78
N THR A 168 12.47 -5.62 28.45
CA THR A 168 12.18 -6.93 27.85
C THR A 168 10.70 -7.24 28.08
N LEU A 169 9.86 -6.86 27.11
CA LEU A 169 8.42 -6.97 27.23
C LEU A 169 7.89 -8.09 26.35
N LYS A 170 6.91 -8.81 26.87
CA LYS A 170 6.17 -9.84 26.14
C LYS A 170 4.66 -9.55 26.25
N GLY A 171 4.04 -9.34 25.10
CA GLY A 171 2.62 -9.14 24.95
C GLY A 171 1.80 -10.41 25.18
N THR A 172 0.50 -10.24 25.05
CA THR A 172 -0.52 -11.27 25.09
C THR A 172 -0.66 -11.96 23.73
N PRO A 173 -1.58 -12.91 23.55
CA PRO A 173 -1.90 -13.46 22.23
C PRO A 173 -2.78 -12.54 21.35
N TYR A 174 -3.16 -11.36 21.84
CA TYR A 174 -4.08 -10.40 21.20
C TYR A 174 -3.34 -9.24 20.56
N GLU A 175 -4.09 -8.29 20.00
CA GLU A 175 -3.57 -7.01 19.52
C GLU A 175 -3.23 -6.10 20.70
N ASP A 176 -1.95 -6.08 21.06
CA ASP A 176 -1.40 -5.26 22.13
C ASP A 176 -0.94 -3.89 21.60
N VAL A 177 -0.81 -2.95 22.54
CA VAL A 177 -0.23 -1.63 22.31
C VAL A 177 0.95 -1.41 23.25
N PHE A 178 2.12 -1.13 22.69
CA PHE A 178 3.32 -0.76 23.41
C PHE A 178 3.53 0.76 23.29
N LEU A 179 3.80 1.42 24.41
CA LEU A 179 3.85 2.87 24.53
C LEU A 179 5.21 3.33 25.07
N ALA A 180 5.95 4.08 24.27
CA ALA A 180 7.13 4.85 24.66
C ALA A 180 6.86 6.34 24.39
N MET A 181 5.91 6.92 25.11
CA MET A 181 5.36 8.26 24.81
C MET A 181 6.25 9.43 25.25
N THR A 182 7.33 9.16 25.97
CA THR A 182 8.33 10.13 26.42
C THR A 182 9.67 9.83 25.76
N PRO A 183 10.40 10.85 25.26
CA PRO A 183 11.75 10.63 24.75
C PRO A 183 12.66 9.88 25.71
N GLY A 184 13.50 8.99 25.17
CA GLY A 184 14.38 8.12 25.95
C GLY A 184 13.71 6.87 26.54
N GLN A 185 12.39 6.67 26.37
CA GLN A 185 11.73 5.42 26.77
C GLN A 185 11.93 4.28 25.76
N LEU A 186 12.22 4.59 24.50
CA LEU A 186 12.55 3.56 23.52
C LEU A 186 14.06 3.55 23.34
N GLY A 187 14.71 2.45 23.71
CA GLY A 187 16.14 2.23 23.59
C GLY A 187 16.51 1.21 22.51
N SER A 188 17.77 1.25 22.06
CA SER A 188 18.32 0.21 21.17
C SER A 188 18.52 -1.16 21.85
N ALA A 189 18.48 -1.17 23.18
CA ALA A 189 18.60 -2.39 24.00
C ALA A 189 17.26 -3.10 24.18
N ASP A 190 16.14 -2.46 23.86
CA ASP A 190 14.82 -3.01 24.12
C ASP A 190 14.53 -4.23 23.24
N ALA A 191 13.88 -5.21 23.86
CA ALA A 191 13.39 -6.41 23.22
C ALA A 191 11.89 -6.53 23.49
N ILE A 192 11.09 -6.15 22.49
CA ILE A 192 9.63 -6.16 22.57
C ILE A 192 9.11 -7.30 21.72
N ASN A 193 8.36 -8.21 22.34
CA ASN A 193 7.69 -9.30 21.65
C ASN A 193 6.19 -9.18 21.83
N GLY A 194 5.48 -8.75 20.79
CA GLY A 194 4.03 -8.64 20.79
C GLY A 194 3.32 -9.96 21.08
N ASN A 195 3.89 -11.10 20.67
CA ASN A 195 3.38 -12.45 20.97
C ASN A 195 1.93 -12.71 20.44
N GLY A 196 1.33 -11.73 19.75
CA GLY A 196 0.03 -11.83 19.10
C GLY A 196 0.06 -12.70 17.84
N SER A 197 -1.02 -13.45 17.62
CA SER A 197 -1.26 -14.19 16.36
C SER A 197 -2.29 -13.49 15.46
N SER A 198 -2.66 -12.23 15.78
CA SER A 198 -3.65 -11.48 15.01
C SER A 198 -3.12 -11.15 13.62
N PRO A 199 -3.96 -11.25 12.56
CA PRO A 199 -3.58 -10.82 11.23
C PRO A 199 -3.26 -9.31 11.17
N ASN A 200 -3.78 -8.51 12.12
CA ASN A 200 -3.47 -7.08 12.24
C ASN A 200 -2.15 -6.83 13.00
N GLY A 201 -1.76 -7.78 13.87
CA GLY A 201 -0.59 -7.75 14.76
C GLY A 201 -0.58 -6.60 15.77
N ASP A 202 0.55 -6.47 16.47
CA ASP A 202 0.69 -5.55 17.59
C ASP A 202 1.20 -4.17 17.17
N THR A 203 0.92 -3.16 18.00
CA THR A 203 1.29 -1.77 17.72
C THR A 203 2.32 -1.23 18.70
N LEU A 204 3.35 -0.55 18.21
CA LEU A 204 4.24 0.30 19.02
C LEU A 204 3.97 1.77 18.70
N LYS A 205 3.82 2.61 19.73
CA LYS A 205 3.85 4.07 19.62
C LYS A 205 5.03 4.61 20.40
N ALA A 206 5.88 5.39 19.76
CA ALA A 206 7.12 5.90 20.35
C ALA A 206 7.31 7.39 20.08
N THR A 207 7.90 8.10 21.04
CA THR A 207 8.32 9.48 20.91
C THR A 207 9.84 9.57 21.00
N LEU A 208 10.48 10.23 20.02
CA LEU A 208 11.93 10.41 19.95
C LEU A 208 12.30 11.90 20.06
N ALA A 209 13.26 12.21 20.92
CA ALA A 209 13.85 13.53 21.03
C ALA A 209 14.75 13.88 19.84
N ALA A 210 15.13 15.16 19.77
CA ALA A 210 16.00 15.65 18.71
C ALA A 210 17.35 14.91 18.74
N GLY A 211 17.76 14.38 17.59
CA GLY A 211 19.00 13.61 17.44
C GLY A 211 19.01 12.21 18.08
N GLU A 212 17.90 11.76 18.69
CA GLU A 212 17.80 10.43 19.30
C GLU A 212 17.85 9.33 18.24
N LYS A 213 18.60 8.25 18.49
CA LYS A 213 18.79 7.15 17.53
C LYS A 213 18.56 5.80 18.20
N VAL A 214 17.60 5.04 17.69
CA VAL A 214 17.16 3.79 18.31
C VAL A 214 17.08 2.66 17.29
N THR A 215 17.46 1.45 17.68
CA THR A 215 17.30 0.22 16.89
C THR A 215 16.84 -0.94 17.80
N PRO A 216 15.57 -0.88 18.28
CA PRO A 216 15.01 -1.90 19.16
C PRO A 216 14.83 -3.23 18.43
N THR A 217 14.71 -4.32 19.17
CA THR A 217 14.35 -5.63 18.63
C THR A 217 12.84 -5.83 18.78
N LEU A 218 12.10 -5.77 17.68
CA LEU A 218 10.65 -5.95 17.69
C LEU A 218 10.27 -7.27 17.01
N ARG A 219 9.50 -8.11 17.70
CA ARG A 219 8.88 -9.34 17.20
C ARG A 219 7.38 -9.29 17.45
N GLY A 220 6.55 -9.76 16.53
CA GLY A 220 5.09 -9.66 16.61
C GLY A 220 4.52 -8.25 16.45
N ILE A 221 5.37 -7.22 16.38
CA ILE A 221 4.94 -5.82 16.17
C ILE A 221 4.77 -5.57 14.67
N SER A 222 3.52 -5.42 14.23
CA SER A 222 3.17 -5.18 12.84
C SER A 222 3.17 -3.70 12.48
N SER A 223 2.76 -2.83 13.41
CA SER A 223 2.62 -1.39 13.16
C SER A 223 3.44 -0.58 14.16
N VAL A 224 4.21 0.38 13.66
CA VAL A 224 5.00 1.30 14.47
C VAL A 224 4.63 2.73 14.10
N PHE A 225 4.34 3.54 15.11
CA PHE A 225 4.07 4.97 14.98
C PHE A 225 5.12 5.73 15.78
N VAL A 226 5.84 6.63 15.11
CA VAL A 226 6.92 7.41 15.72
C VAL A 226 6.52 8.88 15.68
N THR A 227 6.47 9.55 16.82
CA THR A 227 6.50 11.01 16.91
C THR A 227 7.94 11.43 17.15
N ALA A 228 8.54 12.20 16.26
CA ALA A 228 9.99 12.43 16.30
C ALA A 228 10.35 13.90 16.07
N SER A 229 11.33 14.39 16.82
CA SER A 229 11.93 15.71 16.63
C SER A 229 13.09 15.70 15.64
N ALA A 230 13.57 16.89 15.27
CA ALA A 230 14.64 17.08 14.28
C ALA A 230 15.88 16.20 14.55
N GLY A 231 16.33 15.48 13.53
CA GLY A 231 17.51 14.62 13.54
C GLY A 231 17.30 13.23 14.15
N ALA A 232 16.08 12.89 14.60
CA ALA A 232 15.80 11.58 15.18
C ALA A 232 15.85 10.45 14.14
N GLN A 233 16.22 9.24 14.60
CA GLN A 233 16.34 8.05 13.76
C GLN A 233 15.71 6.82 14.43
N PHE A 234 14.90 6.08 13.68
CA PHE A 234 14.37 4.77 14.05
C PHE A 234 14.90 3.69 13.09
N GLY A 235 15.60 2.70 13.62
CA GLY A 235 16.13 1.56 12.88
C GLY A 235 15.27 0.31 13.04
N ALA A 236 14.85 -0.26 11.92
CA ALA A 236 14.03 -1.47 11.81
C ALA A 236 14.86 -2.72 11.44
N GLU A 237 16.20 -2.64 11.43
CA GLU A 237 17.09 -3.71 10.94
C GLU A 237 16.91 -5.04 11.68
N LYS A 238 16.54 -4.97 12.98
CA LYS A 238 16.31 -6.12 13.87
C LYS A 238 14.84 -6.55 13.94
N SER A 239 13.97 -5.92 13.15
CA SER A 239 12.51 -5.98 13.28
C SER A 239 11.85 -6.33 11.94
N PRO A 240 12.11 -7.53 11.39
CA PRO A 240 11.71 -7.91 10.03
C PRO A 240 10.19 -8.05 9.85
N GLU A 241 9.43 -8.16 10.93
CA GLU A 241 7.99 -8.40 10.94
C GLU A 241 7.17 -7.11 10.86
N ILE A 242 7.81 -5.93 10.92
CA ILE A 242 7.13 -4.65 10.73
C ILE A 242 6.51 -4.62 9.33
N ARG A 243 5.19 -4.47 9.29
CA ARG A 243 4.42 -4.25 8.05
C ARG A 243 4.11 -2.78 7.83
N GLY A 244 4.22 -1.98 8.88
CA GLY A 244 3.80 -0.60 8.89
C GLY A 244 4.66 0.30 9.76
N LEU A 245 5.19 1.38 9.18
CA LEU A 245 6.01 2.35 9.90
C LEU A 245 5.58 3.78 9.54
N ARG A 246 4.94 4.49 10.46
CA ARG A 246 4.49 5.88 10.26
C ARG A 246 5.26 6.85 11.13
N LEU A 247 5.57 8.00 10.56
CA LEU A 247 5.82 9.22 11.32
C LEU A 247 4.46 9.84 11.66
N ASP A 248 4.13 9.89 12.95
CA ASP A 248 2.88 10.41 13.49
C ASP A 248 3.10 11.78 14.12
N ALA A 249 2.39 12.80 13.63
CA ALA A 249 2.51 14.19 14.06
C ALA A 249 3.97 14.66 14.06
N ALA A 250 4.42 15.20 12.93
CA ALA A 250 5.82 15.57 12.79
C ALA A 250 6.09 17.01 13.27
N PRO A 251 6.74 17.23 14.42
CA PRO A 251 7.30 18.54 14.75
C PRO A 251 8.43 18.82 13.76
N GLY A 252 8.49 20.05 13.23
CA GLY A 252 9.41 20.43 12.15
C GLY A 252 10.84 19.90 12.31
N GLY A 253 11.45 19.49 11.19
CA GLY A 253 12.80 18.91 11.16
C GLY A 253 12.90 17.69 10.26
N SER A 254 14.09 17.09 10.18
CA SER A 254 14.33 15.85 9.42
C SER A 254 14.31 14.61 10.31
N VAL A 255 13.67 13.53 9.89
CA VAL A 255 13.62 12.24 10.58
C VAL A 255 14.13 11.16 9.63
N THR A 256 14.75 10.10 10.16
CA THR A 256 15.24 8.98 9.35
C THR A 256 14.72 7.64 9.82
N PHE A 257 14.17 6.85 8.90
CA PHE A 257 13.90 5.42 9.10
C PHE A 257 14.96 4.60 8.36
N THR A 258 15.62 3.67 9.04
CA THR A 258 16.65 2.80 8.46
C THR A 258 16.29 1.32 8.58
N GLY A 259 16.80 0.49 7.67
CA GLY A 259 16.59 -0.95 7.72
C GLY A 259 15.14 -1.38 7.53
N VAL A 260 14.31 -0.55 6.90
CA VAL A 260 12.87 -0.79 6.77
C VAL A 260 12.64 -2.03 5.90
N PRO A 261 11.84 -3.03 6.34
CA PRO A 261 11.53 -4.19 5.51
C PRO A 261 10.92 -3.76 4.17
N SER A 262 11.30 -4.42 3.07
CA SER A 262 10.85 -4.02 1.72
C SER A 262 9.35 -4.14 1.49
N GLN A 263 8.67 -4.98 2.27
CA GLN A 263 7.22 -5.17 2.22
C GLN A 263 6.46 -4.26 3.18
N ALA A 264 7.15 -3.47 4.00
CA ALA A 264 6.50 -2.56 4.92
C ALA A 264 5.94 -1.35 4.15
N TRP A 265 4.71 -0.95 4.48
CA TRP A 265 4.23 0.37 4.12
C TRP A 265 4.87 1.39 5.07
N VAL A 266 5.33 2.50 4.51
CA VAL A 266 5.90 3.64 5.26
C VAL A 266 4.99 4.84 5.07
N GLY A 267 4.96 5.78 5.99
CA GLY A 267 4.14 6.97 5.75
C GLY A 267 4.32 8.09 6.74
N ILE A 268 3.63 9.17 6.44
CA ILE A 268 3.45 10.31 7.33
C ILE A 268 1.96 10.42 7.60
N GLN A 269 1.60 10.59 8.86
CA GLN A 269 0.24 10.83 9.26
C GLN A 269 0.10 12.01 10.23
N ASN A 270 -1.06 12.67 10.17
CA ASN A 270 -1.45 13.77 11.05
C ASN A 270 -0.40 14.89 11.13
N SER A 271 0.32 15.16 10.03
CA SER A 271 1.37 16.18 10.00
C SER A 271 0.80 17.54 9.65
N LEU A 272 1.04 18.52 10.52
CA LEU A 272 0.57 19.90 10.36
C LEU A 272 1.71 20.89 10.12
N ALA A 273 2.93 20.61 10.61
CA ALA A 273 4.05 21.54 10.58
C ALA A 273 5.06 21.27 9.45
N GLY A 274 5.01 20.08 8.85
CA GLY A 274 5.93 19.66 7.81
C GLY A 274 7.20 19.03 8.37
N THR A 275 7.66 17.95 7.74
CA THR A 275 8.89 17.24 8.11
C THR A 275 9.56 16.65 6.90
N ALA A 276 10.89 16.47 6.95
CA ALA A 276 11.60 15.69 5.95
C ALA A 276 11.84 14.27 6.49
N LEU A 277 11.08 13.29 6.02
CA LEU A 277 11.28 11.88 6.34
C LEU A 277 12.18 11.22 5.29
N THR A 278 13.39 10.82 5.69
CA THR A 278 14.28 9.99 4.87
C THR A 278 14.08 8.51 5.20
N VAL A 279 13.88 7.68 4.18
CA VAL A 279 13.61 6.24 4.35
C VAL A 279 14.66 5.43 3.60
N HIS A 280 15.43 4.65 4.35
CA HIS A 280 16.34 3.64 3.82
C HIS A 280 15.73 2.25 4.06
N PHE A 281 15.23 1.66 2.98
CA PHE A 281 14.79 0.27 3.01
C PHE A 281 15.98 -0.68 3.11
N LYS A 282 15.75 -1.82 3.76
CA LYS A 282 16.68 -2.93 3.74
C LYS A 282 16.83 -3.40 2.29
N ALA A 283 18.06 -3.33 1.76
CA ALA A 283 18.35 -3.62 0.36
C ALA A 283 17.67 -4.93 -0.10
N PRO A 284 16.78 -4.91 -1.11
CA PRO A 284 16.27 -6.14 -1.68
C PRO A 284 17.42 -6.85 -2.40
N ALA A 285 17.49 -8.18 -2.28
CA ALA A 285 18.48 -8.98 -2.99
C ALA A 285 18.24 -8.99 -4.52
N ASP A 286 17.09 -8.47 -4.97
CA ASP A 286 16.55 -8.64 -6.30
C ASP A 286 15.36 -7.69 -6.50
N ARG A 287 15.62 -6.59 -7.20
CA ARG A 287 14.71 -5.47 -7.52
C ARG A 287 13.46 -5.96 -8.28
N MET A 288 12.25 -5.89 -7.71
CA MET A 288 10.99 -5.85 -8.49
C MET A 288 9.74 -5.39 -7.71
N GLU A 289 9.64 -5.59 -6.39
CA GLU A 289 8.42 -5.17 -5.68
C GLU A 289 8.42 -3.65 -5.41
N PRO A 290 7.32 -2.95 -5.74
CA PRO A 290 7.22 -1.52 -5.50
C PRO A 290 7.06 -1.24 -4.00
N PHE A 291 7.85 -0.29 -3.50
CA PHE A 291 7.77 0.16 -2.12
C PHE A 291 6.50 0.97 -1.90
N GLN A 292 5.88 0.82 -0.72
CA GLN A 292 4.59 1.44 -0.43
C GLN A 292 4.76 2.61 0.53
N LEU A 293 4.28 3.78 0.10
CA LEU A 293 4.16 4.99 0.89
C LEU A 293 2.68 5.34 1.11
N SER A 294 2.38 5.88 2.28
CA SER A 294 1.06 6.39 2.65
C SER A 294 1.18 7.82 3.20
N LEU A 295 0.27 8.67 2.74
CA LEU A 295 0.05 10.02 3.25
C LEU A 295 -1.35 10.04 3.84
N ALA A 296 -1.46 10.41 5.12
CA ALA A 296 -2.73 10.43 5.83
C ALA A 296 -2.87 11.68 6.69
N ASP A 297 -3.63 12.68 6.23
CA ASP A 297 -3.68 14.02 6.85
C ASP A 297 -2.28 14.66 6.98
N ALA A 298 -1.46 14.47 5.96
CA ALA A 298 -0.14 15.07 5.82
C ALA A 298 -0.30 16.45 5.18
N THR A 299 -0.61 17.48 5.95
CA THR A 299 -0.91 18.85 5.44
C THR A 299 0.25 19.82 5.56
N GLY A 300 1.30 19.44 6.29
CA GLY A 300 2.41 20.31 6.65
C GLY A 300 3.42 20.64 5.55
N ALA A 301 3.17 20.24 4.30
CA ALA A 301 4.16 20.25 3.21
C ALA A 301 5.37 19.36 3.54
N ASP A 302 5.08 18.13 3.95
CA ASP A 302 6.09 17.13 4.30
C ASP A 302 6.94 16.74 3.09
N GLU A 303 8.19 16.34 3.29
CA GLU A 303 9.04 15.74 2.27
C GLU A 303 9.33 14.28 2.61
N ILE A 304 9.08 13.35 1.68
CA ILE A 304 9.54 11.97 1.79
C ILE A 304 10.70 11.74 0.83
N ILE A 305 11.84 11.34 1.37
CA ILE A 305 13.09 11.11 0.64
C ILE A 305 13.38 9.61 0.60
N VAL A 306 13.32 9.02 -0.59
CA VAL A 306 13.55 7.58 -0.86
C VAL A 306 14.66 7.42 -1.91
N PRO A 307 15.93 7.55 -1.54
CA PRO A 307 17.03 7.68 -2.50
C PRO A 307 17.29 6.40 -3.31
N ASP A 308 16.98 5.23 -2.74
CA ASP A 308 17.42 3.92 -3.25
C ASP A 308 16.27 3.08 -3.85
N VAL A 309 15.13 3.69 -4.16
CA VAL A 309 13.91 3.01 -4.61
C VAL A 309 13.68 3.21 -6.11
N ILE A 310 13.42 2.12 -6.84
CA ILE A 310 13.17 2.12 -8.30
C ILE A 310 11.68 2.24 -8.62
N ALA A 311 10.84 1.48 -7.92
CA ALA A 311 9.39 1.50 -8.11
C ALA A 311 8.71 1.89 -6.81
N LEU A 312 7.86 2.92 -6.88
CA LEU A 312 7.22 3.54 -5.73
C LEU A 312 5.70 3.57 -5.91
N ARG A 313 4.95 3.16 -4.88
CA ARG A 313 3.51 3.34 -4.78
C ARG A 313 3.22 4.32 -3.67
N ILE A 314 2.42 5.34 -3.96
CA ILE A 314 2.04 6.37 -2.99
C ILE A 314 0.52 6.39 -2.92
N ALA A 315 -0.01 6.26 -1.70
CA ALA A 315 -1.43 6.35 -1.44
C ALA A 315 -1.76 7.60 -0.62
N SER A 316 -2.68 8.41 -1.13
CA SER A 316 -3.27 9.56 -0.44
C SER A 316 -4.60 9.15 0.17
N MET A 317 -4.64 9.01 1.50
CA MET A 317 -5.79 8.48 2.23
C MET A 317 -6.19 9.46 3.34
N PRO A 318 -7.48 9.52 3.75
CA PRO A 318 -7.86 10.22 4.97
C PRO A 318 -7.11 9.64 6.18
N GLY A 319 -6.65 10.50 7.07
CA GLY A 319 -6.14 10.11 8.38
C GLY A 319 -7.22 10.22 9.46
N SER A 320 -6.79 10.61 10.66
CA SER A 320 -7.66 10.71 11.85
C SER A 320 -8.17 12.13 12.16
N VAL A 321 -7.70 13.14 11.42
CA VAL A 321 -8.06 14.55 11.57
C VAL A 321 -9.23 14.87 10.63
N ALA A 322 -10.46 14.85 11.15
CA ALA A 322 -11.69 14.93 10.34
C ALA A 322 -11.88 16.14 9.40
N ALA A 323 -11.02 17.17 9.46
CA ALA A 323 -11.15 18.41 8.67
C ALA A 323 -10.23 18.46 7.44
N THR A 324 -9.28 17.54 7.30
CA THR A 324 -8.32 17.53 6.20
C THR A 324 -8.94 16.86 4.97
N THR A 325 -8.89 17.55 3.84
CA THR A 325 -9.43 17.06 2.56
C THR A 325 -8.35 16.91 1.48
N VAL A 326 -7.15 17.42 1.75
CA VAL A 326 -6.01 17.44 0.83
C VAL A 326 -4.74 17.08 1.60
N ASN A 327 -4.01 16.08 1.13
CA ASN A 327 -2.63 15.82 1.54
C ASN A 327 -1.68 16.70 0.72
N ASN A 328 -0.59 17.15 1.33
CA ASN A 328 0.44 17.96 0.72
C ASN A 328 1.82 17.41 1.07
N ALA A 329 2.53 16.87 0.06
CA ALA A 329 3.87 16.34 0.26
C ALA A 329 4.79 16.50 -0.95
N ARG A 330 6.07 16.77 -0.70
CA ARG A 330 7.16 16.61 -1.66
C ARG A 330 7.69 15.18 -1.62
N ILE A 331 7.97 14.60 -2.77
CA ILE A 331 8.57 13.28 -2.92
C ILE A 331 9.91 13.45 -3.64
N THR A 332 11.00 13.05 -2.99
CA THR A 332 12.34 13.06 -3.56
C THR A 332 12.81 11.61 -3.72
N ALA A 333 12.80 11.14 -4.97
CA ALA A 333 13.06 9.74 -5.32
C ALA A 333 14.08 9.68 -6.46
N ALA A 334 15.36 9.89 -6.12
CA ALA A 334 16.41 10.09 -7.12
C ALA A 334 16.60 8.90 -8.06
N ALA A 335 16.47 7.67 -7.54
CA ALA A 335 16.62 6.42 -8.30
C ALA A 335 15.31 5.85 -8.87
N ALA A 336 14.16 6.51 -8.63
CA ALA A 336 12.87 5.97 -9.08
C ALA A 336 12.73 6.08 -10.60
N GLU A 337 12.27 4.99 -11.21
CA GLU A 337 11.89 4.87 -12.61
C GLU A 337 10.36 4.91 -12.76
N GLU A 338 9.63 4.29 -11.84
CA GLU A 338 8.16 4.27 -11.81
C GLU A 338 7.61 4.81 -10.49
N ILE A 339 6.63 5.72 -10.57
CA ILE A 339 5.87 6.21 -9.43
C ILE A 339 4.38 6.03 -9.72
N VAL A 340 3.67 5.32 -8.86
CA VAL A 340 2.22 5.13 -8.94
C VAL A 340 1.53 5.90 -7.83
N LEU A 341 0.59 6.77 -8.20
CA LEU A 341 -0.25 7.55 -7.28
C LEU A 341 -1.65 6.94 -7.22
N SER A 342 -2.20 6.87 -6.01
CA SER A 342 -3.49 6.28 -5.73
C SER A 342 -4.13 6.96 -4.52
N GLY A 343 -5.42 6.74 -4.33
CA GLY A 343 -6.11 7.19 -3.13
C GLY A 343 -7.44 7.89 -3.40
N ASN A 344 -8.11 8.23 -2.32
CA ASN A 344 -9.44 8.85 -2.31
C ASN A 344 -9.47 10.19 -1.56
N GLN A 345 -8.32 10.69 -1.09
CA GLN A 345 -8.16 12.06 -0.59
C GLN A 345 -7.29 12.83 -1.59
N ALA A 346 -7.61 14.09 -1.85
CA ALA A 346 -6.87 14.90 -2.82
C ALA A 346 -5.38 15.01 -2.43
N LEU A 347 -4.50 15.16 -3.41
CA LEU A 347 -3.06 15.21 -3.21
C LEU A 347 -2.46 16.40 -3.95
N THR A 348 -1.85 17.31 -3.22
CA THR A 348 -0.89 18.28 -3.76
C THR A 348 0.51 17.71 -3.57
N THR A 349 1.27 17.53 -4.65
CA THR A 349 2.59 16.92 -4.54
C THR A 349 3.60 17.49 -5.51
N THR A 350 4.85 17.59 -5.06
CA THR A 350 6.00 17.84 -5.93
C THR A 350 6.84 16.58 -6.00
N ILE A 351 7.03 16.02 -7.19
CA ILE A 351 7.88 14.85 -7.40
C ILE A 351 9.21 15.32 -8.00
N THR A 352 10.32 14.98 -7.35
CA THR A 352 11.69 15.21 -7.83
C THR A 352 12.40 13.87 -8.07
N GLY A 353 12.84 13.62 -9.31
CA GLY A 353 13.61 12.42 -9.64
C GLY A 353 14.29 12.54 -11.02
N ALA A 354 15.56 12.15 -11.11
CA ALA A 354 16.35 12.26 -12.34
C ALA A 354 16.09 11.10 -13.32
N HIS A 355 15.57 9.98 -12.83
CA HIS A 355 15.36 8.75 -13.58
C HIS A 355 13.89 8.38 -13.78
N VAL A 356 12.95 9.22 -13.34
CA VAL A 356 11.52 8.91 -13.41
C VAL A 356 11.07 8.87 -14.87
N GLU A 357 10.66 7.69 -15.32
CA GLU A 357 10.15 7.42 -16.65
C GLU A 357 8.62 7.42 -16.68
N VAL A 358 7.96 7.07 -15.57
CA VAL A 358 6.50 7.02 -15.50
C VAL A 358 5.98 7.55 -14.15
N ILE A 359 5.01 8.45 -14.21
CA ILE A 359 4.11 8.79 -13.11
C ILE A 359 2.69 8.35 -13.49
N ASN A 360 2.14 7.40 -12.75
CA ASN A 360 0.84 6.81 -13.04
C ASN A 360 -0.16 7.09 -11.92
N ALA A 361 -1.10 8.01 -12.16
CA ALA A 361 -2.17 8.39 -11.24
C ALA A 361 -3.55 7.87 -11.65
N ARG A 362 -3.66 6.91 -12.58
CA ARG A 362 -4.96 6.39 -13.06
C ARG A 362 -5.88 5.85 -11.96
N THR A 363 -5.29 5.42 -10.84
CA THR A 363 -6.03 4.91 -9.68
C THR A 363 -6.36 5.97 -8.64
N MET A 364 -6.04 7.23 -8.91
CA MET A 364 -6.39 8.37 -8.07
C MET A 364 -7.86 8.76 -8.32
N GLN A 365 -8.67 8.73 -7.26
CA GLN A 365 -10.11 9.04 -7.33
C GLN A 365 -10.41 10.50 -6.97
N ALA A 366 -9.49 11.17 -6.27
CA ALA A 366 -9.60 12.56 -5.87
C ALA A 366 -8.62 13.43 -6.69
N ALA A 367 -8.82 14.75 -6.67
CA ALA A 367 -8.00 15.68 -7.44
C ALA A 367 -6.50 15.57 -7.08
N LEU A 368 -5.67 15.54 -8.12
CA LEU A 368 -4.21 15.58 -8.04
C LEU A 368 -3.71 16.95 -8.49
N ASP A 369 -2.93 17.63 -7.64
CA ASP A 369 -2.11 18.79 -8.03
C ASP A 369 -0.64 18.37 -8.02
N LEU A 370 -0.14 17.94 -9.18
CA LEU A 370 1.20 17.41 -9.38
C LEU A 370 2.11 18.47 -10.00
N THR A 371 3.24 18.72 -9.36
CA THR A 371 4.41 19.36 -9.99
C THR A 371 5.52 18.34 -10.16
N PHE A 372 5.90 18.04 -11.40
CA PHE A 372 7.06 17.22 -11.69
C PHE A 372 8.28 18.09 -11.99
N ALA A 373 9.36 17.90 -11.23
CA ALA A 373 10.64 18.55 -11.42
C ALA A 373 11.73 17.50 -11.65
N THR A 374 12.45 17.59 -12.76
CA THR A 374 13.56 16.70 -13.04
C THR A 374 14.78 17.47 -13.50
N THR A 375 15.96 16.90 -13.23
CA THR A 375 17.24 17.31 -13.82
C THR A 375 17.68 16.37 -14.95
N GLY A 376 16.94 15.28 -15.18
CA GLY A 376 17.21 14.29 -16.21
C GLY A 376 16.57 14.67 -17.55
N ALA A 377 17.15 14.17 -18.65
CA ALA A 377 16.61 14.34 -20.01
C ALA A 377 15.76 13.13 -20.46
N THR A 378 15.53 12.16 -19.58
CA THR A 378 14.73 10.97 -19.89
C THR A 378 13.29 11.39 -20.22
N PRO A 379 12.68 10.86 -21.30
CA PRO A 379 11.26 11.05 -21.54
C PRO A 379 10.42 10.51 -20.38
N ILE A 380 9.35 11.22 -20.03
CA ILE A 380 8.41 10.82 -18.97
C ILE A 380 7.01 10.58 -19.53
N GLY A 381 6.38 9.49 -19.11
CA GLY A 381 4.94 9.26 -19.21
C GLY A 381 4.22 9.76 -17.96
N ILE A 382 3.18 10.58 -18.12
CA ILE A 382 2.30 10.98 -17.01
C ILE A 382 0.88 10.57 -17.35
N LEU A 383 0.28 9.75 -16.49
CA LEU A 383 -1.10 9.31 -16.60
C LEU A 383 -1.89 9.94 -15.44
N GLY A 384 -2.85 10.81 -15.72
CA GLY A 384 -3.74 11.44 -14.74
C GLY A 384 -4.84 10.50 -14.25
N GLY A 385 -5.63 11.02 -13.32
CA GLY A 385 -6.69 10.31 -12.62
C GLY A 385 -8.07 10.46 -13.28
N THR A 386 -9.10 10.45 -12.44
CA THR A 386 -10.52 10.57 -12.87
C THR A 386 -11.22 11.82 -12.33
N ALA A 387 -10.46 12.66 -11.62
CA ALA A 387 -10.92 13.92 -11.05
C ALA A 387 -10.27 15.09 -11.81
N ALA A 388 -10.68 16.32 -11.51
CA ALA A 388 -10.05 17.50 -12.09
C ALA A 388 -8.62 17.67 -11.55
N ASP A 389 -7.65 17.27 -12.36
CA ASP A 389 -6.24 17.25 -12.01
C ASP A 389 -5.52 18.51 -12.51
N ARG A 390 -4.48 18.91 -11.80
CA ARG A 390 -3.56 19.97 -12.20
C ARG A 390 -2.16 19.36 -12.31
N ILE A 391 -1.59 19.35 -13.50
CA ILE A 391 -0.29 18.74 -13.75
C ILE A 391 0.65 19.79 -14.35
N THR A 392 1.74 20.06 -13.65
CA THR A 392 2.79 20.98 -14.09
C THR A 392 4.08 20.20 -14.32
N VAL A 393 4.62 20.28 -15.53
CA VAL A 393 5.90 19.65 -15.91
C VAL A 393 6.95 20.73 -16.09
N ASN A 394 8.01 20.67 -15.28
CA ASN A 394 9.20 21.46 -15.52
C ASN A 394 10.08 20.77 -16.57
N ASP A 395 10.01 21.25 -17.80
CA ASP A 395 10.71 20.72 -18.97
C ASP A 395 12.11 21.32 -19.18
N ALA A 396 12.59 22.18 -18.27
CA ALA A 396 13.87 22.89 -18.41
C ALA A 396 15.10 21.96 -18.53
N SER A 397 14.97 20.68 -18.14
CA SER A 397 16.03 19.68 -18.25
C SER A 397 16.23 19.11 -19.66
N GLY A 398 15.33 19.39 -20.60
CA GLY A 398 15.33 18.76 -21.92
C GLY A 398 14.50 17.47 -22.01
N GLY A 399 13.85 17.07 -20.91
CA GLY A 399 12.96 15.90 -20.87
C GLY A 399 11.70 16.11 -21.71
N ARG A 400 11.30 15.09 -22.46
CA ARG A 400 10.02 15.05 -23.19
C ARG A 400 8.93 14.48 -22.30
N ALA A 401 7.68 14.85 -22.55
CA ALA A 401 6.55 14.34 -21.80
C ALA A 401 5.50 13.75 -22.75
N ALA A 402 5.04 12.55 -22.43
CA ALA A 402 3.83 11.95 -22.97
C ALA A 402 2.78 11.97 -21.85
N ILE A 403 1.71 12.72 -22.04
CA ILE A 403 0.71 12.98 -21.01
C ILE A 403 -0.64 12.47 -21.46
N ASP A 404 -1.30 11.67 -20.63
CA ASP A 404 -2.70 11.28 -20.75
C ASP A 404 -3.41 11.79 -19.50
N ALA A 405 -4.30 12.75 -19.67
CA ALA A 405 -4.97 13.41 -18.56
C ALA A 405 -5.93 12.52 -17.78
N GLY A 406 -6.50 11.51 -18.46
CA GLY A 406 -7.58 10.71 -17.91
C GLY A 406 -8.94 11.39 -18.09
N GLY A 407 -9.66 11.59 -17.00
CA GLY A 407 -10.95 12.29 -17.05
C GLY A 407 -11.10 13.27 -15.92
N GLY A 408 -11.89 14.31 -16.12
CA GLY A 408 -11.93 15.45 -15.20
C GLY A 408 -11.84 16.75 -15.99
N GLY A 409 -12.02 17.90 -15.32
CA GLY A 409 -11.69 19.18 -15.96
C GLY A 409 -10.24 19.51 -15.67
N ASP A 410 -9.32 18.99 -16.48
CA ASP A 410 -7.90 18.95 -16.15
C ASP A 410 -7.17 20.22 -16.57
N THR A 411 -6.07 20.54 -15.90
CA THR A 411 -5.20 21.68 -16.24
C THR A 411 -3.75 21.23 -16.35
N PHE A 412 -3.20 21.31 -17.55
CA PHE A 412 -1.80 21.02 -17.84
C PHE A 412 -0.99 22.29 -18.00
N THR A 413 0.18 22.34 -17.38
CA THR A 413 1.16 23.40 -17.61
C THR A 413 2.47 22.79 -18.05
N ILE A 414 2.93 23.17 -19.24
CA ILE A 414 4.17 22.68 -19.82
C ILE A 414 4.95 23.81 -20.49
N GLY A 415 6.27 23.68 -20.53
CA GLY A 415 7.11 24.60 -21.30
C GLY A 415 7.14 24.26 -22.78
N ALA A 416 7.66 25.20 -23.57
CA ALA A 416 7.85 25.05 -25.01
C ALA A 416 9.28 24.61 -25.39
N HIS A 417 10.09 24.14 -24.43
CA HIS A 417 11.51 23.86 -24.69
C HIS A 417 11.71 22.56 -25.46
N ASN A 418 10.77 21.61 -25.33
CA ASN A 418 10.89 20.26 -25.88
C ASN A 418 9.62 19.83 -26.62
N ALA A 419 9.75 18.72 -27.33
CA ALA A 419 8.60 18.02 -27.89
C ALA A 419 7.82 17.27 -26.81
N HIS A 420 6.50 17.38 -26.88
CA HIS A 420 5.56 16.75 -25.96
C HIS A 420 4.40 16.14 -26.75
N SER A 421 3.80 15.08 -26.21
CA SER A 421 2.56 14.48 -26.74
C SER A 421 1.53 14.49 -25.62
N ILE A 422 0.34 15.02 -25.90
CA ILE A 422 -0.68 15.28 -24.89
C ILE A 422 -2.02 14.72 -25.38
N THR A 423 -2.68 13.95 -24.53
CA THR A 423 -4.07 13.52 -24.62
C THR A 423 -4.81 14.19 -23.46
N LEU A 424 -5.73 15.08 -23.78
CA LEU A 424 -6.50 15.87 -22.80
C LEU A 424 -7.62 15.07 -22.15
N GLY A 425 -8.04 13.96 -22.77
CA GLY A 425 -8.98 13.03 -22.17
C GLY A 425 -10.41 13.56 -22.21
N SER A 426 -11.19 13.22 -21.19
CA SER A 426 -12.60 13.63 -21.11
C SER A 426 -12.80 14.76 -20.11
N GLY A 427 -13.38 15.86 -20.57
CA GLY A 427 -13.82 16.95 -19.71
C GLY A 427 -13.60 18.29 -20.37
N ALA A 428 -13.55 19.36 -19.59
CA ALA A 428 -13.28 20.70 -20.10
C ALA A 428 -11.85 21.09 -19.72
N ASP A 429 -10.91 20.62 -20.51
CA ASP A 429 -9.49 20.66 -20.16
C ASP A 429 -8.82 21.98 -20.56
N VAL A 430 -7.73 22.31 -19.89
CA VAL A 430 -6.94 23.51 -20.13
C VAL A 430 -5.47 23.13 -20.32
N LEU A 431 -4.97 23.27 -21.54
CA LEU A 431 -3.53 23.20 -21.82
C LEU A 431 -2.91 24.59 -21.76
N ILE A 432 -1.97 24.78 -20.84
CA ILE A 432 -1.19 26.01 -20.68
C ILE A 432 0.23 25.76 -21.20
N ILE A 433 0.60 26.45 -22.27
CA ILE A 433 1.97 26.44 -22.81
C ILE A 433 2.70 27.69 -22.32
N THR A 434 3.82 27.50 -21.64
CA THR A 434 4.68 28.55 -21.09
C THR A 434 5.95 28.72 -21.92
N CYS A 435 6.80 29.69 -21.56
CA CYS A 435 8.10 29.94 -22.21
C CYS A 435 8.01 30.26 -23.72
N LEU A 436 6.95 30.96 -24.14
CA LEU A 436 6.76 31.39 -25.53
C LEU A 436 7.40 32.75 -25.86
N ALA A 437 7.64 33.60 -24.86
CA ALA A 437 8.31 34.90 -25.02
C ALA A 437 9.07 35.32 -23.75
N GLY A 438 10.18 36.04 -23.92
CA GLY A 438 11.05 36.53 -22.83
C GLY A 438 12.40 35.82 -22.73
N PRO A 439 13.16 36.02 -21.64
CA PRO A 439 14.52 35.49 -21.47
C PRO A 439 14.64 33.96 -21.44
N GLY A 440 13.53 33.25 -21.17
CA GLY A 440 13.43 31.80 -21.24
C GLY A 440 12.62 31.30 -22.43
N ALA A 441 12.41 32.12 -23.46
CA ALA A 441 11.64 31.71 -24.63
C ALA A 441 12.39 30.69 -25.47
N TRP A 442 11.66 29.72 -26.00
CA TRP A 442 12.18 28.75 -26.95
C TRP A 442 11.52 28.91 -28.32
N ALA A 443 12.32 28.85 -29.38
CA ALA A 443 11.82 28.93 -30.75
C ALA A 443 11.50 27.55 -31.30
N LEU A 444 10.43 27.47 -32.11
CA LEU A 444 10.15 26.27 -32.89
C LEU A 444 11.34 25.99 -33.84
N GLY A 445 11.79 24.73 -33.88
CA GLY A 445 12.94 24.31 -34.67
C GLY A 445 12.62 24.27 -36.16
N LEU A 446 12.87 25.36 -36.88
CA LEU A 446 12.57 25.47 -38.33
C LEU A 446 13.77 25.19 -39.25
N ALA A 447 14.88 24.69 -38.72
CA ALA A 447 16.08 24.42 -39.52
C ALA A 447 15.93 23.19 -40.44
N ASP A 448 15.25 22.16 -39.95
CA ASP A 448 14.98 20.91 -40.67
C ASP A 448 13.81 20.15 -40.03
N THR A 449 13.33 19.09 -40.69
CA THR A 449 12.20 18.28 -40.22
C THR A 449 12.46 17.63 -38.86
N ALA A 450 13.71 17.28 -38.54
CA ALA A 450 14.05 16.68 -37.26
C ALA A 450 14.05 17.72 -36.14
N ALA A 451 14.53 18.94 -36.38
CA ALA A 451 14.47 20.06 -35.46
C ALA A 451 13.02 20.43 -35.12
N LEU A 452 12.14 20.42 -36.12
CA LEU A 452 10.72 20.69 -35.93
C LEU A 452 10.10 19.63 -35.00
N ARG A 453 10.33 18.34 -35.30
CA ARG A 453 9.84 17.23 -34.47
C ARG A 453 10.41 17.20 -33.04
N ARG A 454 11.58 17.80 -32.80
CA ARG A 454 12.17 17.88 -31.45
C ARG A 454 11.58 19.00 -30.59
N SER A 455 10.82 19.91 -31.17
CA SER A 455 10.26 21.10 -30.49
C SER A 455 8.74 21.23 -30.61
N ALA A 456 8.09 20.37 -31.40
CA ALA A 456 6.64 20.39 -31.56
C ALA A 456 5.92 19.75 -30.37
N ILE A 457 4.86 20.42 -29.91
CA ILE A 457 3.89 19.89 -28.95
C ILE A 457 2.70 19.37 -29.75
N GLU A 458 2.40 18.09 -29.60
CA GLU A 458 1.27 17.42 -30.24
C GLU A 458 0.14 17.24 -29.22
N VAL A 459 -1.08 17.62 -29.61
CA VAL A 459 -2.30 17.38 -28.83
C VAL A 459 -3.21 16.48 -29.66
N THR A 460 -3.52 15.30 -29.14
CA THR A 460 -4.08 14.19 -29.95
C THR A 460 -5.61 14.19 -30.05
N ASP A 461 -6.30 14.91 -29.16
CA ASP A 461 -7.76 14.81 -28.96
C ASP A 461 -8.43 16.16 -28.67
N PHE A 462 -7.83 17.29 -29.07
CA PHE A 462 -8.41 18.61 -28.85
C PHE A 462 -9.80 18.78 -29.52
N VAL A 463 -10.82 19.17 -28.76
CA VAL A 463 -12.21 19.42 -29.14
C VAL A 463 -12.59 20.91 -28.99
N SER A 464 -12.51 21.64 -30.10
CA SER A 464 -12.89 23.06 -30.16
C SER A 464 -14.23 23.38 -29.47
N GLY A 465 -14.19 24.34 -28.52
CA GLY A 465 -15.35 24.78 -27.74
C GLY A 465 -15.50 24.09 -26.38
N THR A 466 -14.79 22.98 -26.17
CA THR A 466 -14.73 22.28 -24.89
C THR A 466 -13.40 22.57 -24.18
N GLU A 467 -12.27 22.22 -24.79
CA GLU A 467 -10.96 22.46 -24.20
C GLU A 467 -10.40 23.84 -24.56
N GLN A 468 -9.43 24.28 -23.76
CA GLN A 468 -8.80 25.59 -23.87
C GLN A 468 -7.29 25.45 -24.04
N LEU A 469 -6.76 26.01 -25.12
CA LEU A 469 -5.34 26.28 -25.26
C LEU A 469 -5.03 27.70 -24.75
N ARG A 470 -4.20 27.80 -23.72
CA ARG A 470 -3.73 29.06 -23.15
C ARG A 470 -2.24 29.23 -23.41
N LEU A 471 -1.90 30.28 -24.14
CA LEU A 471 -0.52 30.65 -24.43
C LEU A 471 -0.04 31.66 -23.38
N ALA A 472 0.76 31.19 -22.43
CA ALA A 472 1.32 32.00 -21.36
C ALA A 472 2.70 32.52 -21.77
N ALA A 473 2.81 33.84 -21.92
CA ALA A 473 4.02 34.52 -22.36
C ALA A 473 4.29 35.76 -21.50
N ALA A 474 5.56 36.10 -21.27
CA ALA A 474 5.94 37.29 -20.50
C ALA A 474 5.49 38.60 -21.17
N THR A 475 5.32 38.57 -22.50
CA THR A 475 4.67 39.62 -23.28
C THR A 475 3.36 39.05 -23.83
N PRO A 476 2.20 39.73 -23.68
CA PRO A 476 0.93 39.21 -24.19
C PRO A 476 1.00 38.85 -25.68
N THR A 477 0.68 37.60 -26.00
CA THR A 477 0.62 37.13 -27.39
C THR A 477 -0.69 37.60 -28.02
N ALA A 478 -0.61 38.35 -29.12
CA ALA A 478 -1.81 38.73 -29.88
C ALA A 478 -2.18 37.64 -30.91
N LYS A 479 -3.45 37.54 -31.32
CA LYS A 479 -3.84 36.66 -32.42
C LYS A 479 -3.44 37.30 -33.76
N ALA A 480 -2.79 36.53 -34.64
CA ALA A 480 -2.58 36.92 -36.02
C ALA A 480 -3.90 36.91 -36.79
N ALA A 481 -4.04 37.81 -37.78
CA ALA A 481 -5.22 37.88 -38.65
C ALA A 481 -4.82 37.61 -40.12
N PRO A 482 -4.42 36.37 -40.47
CA PRO A 482 -4.06 36.02 -41.84
C PRO A 482 -5.30 36.10 -42.75
N SER A 483 -5.11 36.55 -43.99
CA SER A 483 -6.12 36.48 -45.03
C SER A 483 -6.37 35.03 -45.47
N GLY A 484 -7.53 34.77 -46.09
CA GLY A 484 -7.84 33.44 -46.65
C GLY A 484 -6.81 32.95 -47.67
N ALA A 485 -6.24 33.85 -48.48
CA ALA A 485 -5.18 33.52 -49.44
C ALA A 485 -3.87 33.09 -48.74
N GLN A 486 -3.51 33.74 -47.63
CA GLN A 486 -2.34 33.36 -46.83
C GLN A 486 -2.53 31.97 -46.20
N LEU A 487 -3.71 31.71 -45.61
CA LEU A 487 -4.02 30.39 -45.06
C LEU A 487 -4.01 29.29 -46.13
N ALA A 488 -4.57 29.55 -47.31
CA ALA A 488 -4.55 28.62 -48.43
C ALA A 488 -3.12 28.33 -48.92
N SER A 489 -2.25 29.36 -48.95
CA SER A 489 -0.84 29.19 -49.30
C SER A 489 -0.08 28.35 -48.27
N ILE A 490 -0.37 28.51 -46.98
CA ILE A 490 0.24 27.70 -45.92
C ILE A 490 -0.20 26.23 -46.08
N ALA A 491 -1.50 25.98 -46.23
CA ALA A 491 -2.06 24.64 -46.39
C ALA A 491 -1.56 23.92 -47.66
N ALA A 492 -1.23 24.66 -48.72
CA ALA A 492 -0.69 24.13 -49.97
C ALA A 492 0.83 23.87 -49.97
N SER A 493 1.51 24.09 -48.83
CA SER A 493 2.95 23.86 -48.72
C SER A 493 3.31 22.40 -49.00
N ALA A 494 4.52 22.15 -49.51
CA ALA A 494 4.97 20.79 -49.85
C ALA A 494 5.31 19.93 -48.62
N SER A 495 5.55 20.57 -47.48
CA SER A 495 5.87 19.91 -46.21
C SER A 495 5.33 20.70 -45.02
N LEU A 496 5.18 20.05 -43.86
CA LEU A 496 4.83 20.71 -42.60
C LEU A 496 5.90 21.72 -42.16
N LEU A 497 7.18 21.46 -42.48
CA LEU A 497 8.28 22.38 -42.21
C LEU A 497 8.10 23.70 -42.99
N ASP A 498 7.78 23.61 -44.28
CA ASP A 498 7.54 24.79 -45.12
C ASP A 498 6.28 25.54 -44.66
N ALA A 499 5.22 24.80 -44.31
CA ALA A 499 3.99 25.37 -43.78
C ALA A 499 4.25 26.15 -42.48
N ALA A 500 4.98 25.57 -41.52
CA ALA A 500 5.32 26.20 -40.25
C ALA A 500 6.20 27.43 -40.43
N ALA A 501 7.20 27.37 -41.34
CA ALA A 501 8.04 28.51 -41.66
C ALA A 501 7.23 29.67 -42.28
N LEU A 502 6.33 29.37 -43.21
CA LEU A 502 5.45 30.36 -43.84
C LEU A 502 4.45 30.94 -42.83
N ALA A 503 3.90 30.13 -41.94
CA ALA A 503 2.99 30.55 -40.88
C ALA A 503 3.71 31.48 -39.88
N SER A 504 4.92 31.14 -39.45
CA SER A 504 5.75 31.99 -38.57
C SER A 504 6.00 33.37 -39.19
N ASN A 505 6.37 33.42 -40.47
CA ASN A 505 6.56 34.69 -41.20
C ASN A 505 5.25 35.48 -41.34
N THR A 506 4.14 34.79 -41.59
CA THR A 506 2.81 35.41 -41.75
C THR A 506 2.28 35.99 -40.44
N ALA A 507 2.49 35.30 -39.32
CA ALA A 507 2.05 35.75 -38.00
C ALA A 507 2.78 37.04 -37.59
N GLY A 508 4.11 37.07 -37.77
CA GLY A 508 4.98 38.12 -37.24
C GLY A 508 5.28 37.94 -35.75
N ALA A 509 6.07 38.86 -35.18
CA ALA A 509 6.56 38.74 -33.81
C ALA A 509 5.44 38.76 -32.76
N ASN A 510 5.58 37.92 -31.73
CA ASN A 510 4.68 37.82 -30.56
C ASN A 510 3.19 37.65 -30.93
N LYS A 511 2.93 36.91 -32.01
CA LYS A 511 1.58 36.60 -32.47
C LYS A 511 1.38 35.10 -32.63
N ALA A 512 0.19 34.64 -32.28
CA ALA A 512 -0.24 33.26 -32.48
C ALA A 512 -1.05 33.14 -33.78
N ILE A 513 -0.73 32.14 -34.59
CA ILE A 513 -1.46 31.77 -35.80
C ILE A 513 -1.90 30.30 -35.69
N ALA A 514 -3.08 29.99 -36.22
CA ALA A 514 -3.57 28.61 -36.36
C ALA A 514 -3.86 28.35 -37.84
N PHE A 515 -3.51 27.17 -38.36
CA PHE A 515 -3.65 26.82 -39.76
C PHE A 515 -3.79 25.30 -39.92
N GLY A 516 -4.57 24.84 -40.90
CA GLY A 516 -4.66 23.41 -41.20
C GLY A 516 -3.55 22.92 -42.13
N TYR A 517 -3.01 21.73 -41.89
CA TYR A 517 -2.09 21.04 -42.79
C TYR A 517 -2.20 19.53 -42.63
N GLY A 518 -2.28 18.77 -43.73
CA GLY A 518 -2.21 17.31 -43.70
C GLY A 518 -3.37 16.59 -43.00
N GLY A 519 -4.44 17.29 -42.62
CA GLY A 519 -5.54 16.77 -41.81
C GLY A 519 -5.53 17.26 -40.36
N ASP A 520 -4.44 17.88 -39.93
CA ASP A 520 -4.23 18.44 -38.59
C ASP A 520 -4.40 19.97 -38.58
N THR A 521 -4.49 20.57 -37.39
CA THR A 521 -4.63 22.04 -37.16
C THR A 521 -3.55 22.59 -36.23
#